data_AF-A0A4Q3GUE6-F1
#
_entry.id   AF-A0A4Q3GUE6-F1
#
_cell.length_a   1.000
_cell.length_b   1.000
_cell.length_c   1.000
_cell.angle_alpha   90.00
_cell.angle_beta   90.00
_cell.angle_gamma   90.00
#
_symmetry.space_group_name_H-M   'P 1'
#
loop_
_entity.id
_entity.type
_entity.pdbx_description
1 polymer ?
#
loop_
_entity_poly.entity_id
_entity_poly.type
_entity_poly.pdbx_seq_one_letter_code
_entity_poly.pdbx_strand_id
1 'polypeptide(L)'
;VTKQIVLTSHLVDAINVAVNNQTWEQLSDDEKTALTTAAVASCDWNNEKRTADEERLVSFFEEKGLTITTPDVEAFRTHVQDYYLTSDRAASWPEGWIDQINALATE
;
A
#
# COMPACT_ATOMS: atom_id res chain seq x y z
N VAL A 1 -7.36 23.23 6.94
CA VAL A 1 -6.78 23.03 8.29
C VAL A 1 -5.31 22.58 8.25
N THR A 2 -4.77 22.22 7.08
CA THR A 2 -3.34 21.98 6.81
C THR A 2 -2.84 22.91 5.71
N LYS A 3 -1.53 23.09 5.59
CA LYS A 3 -0.89 23.98 4.59
C LYS A 3 0.22 23.30 3.77
N GLN A 4 0.63 22.09 4.14
CA GLN A 4 1.77 21.41 3.53
C GLN A 4 1.52 19.91 3.46
N ILE A 5 2.04 19.29 2.40
CA ILE A 5 2.15 17.83 2.24
C ILE A 5 3.63 17.52 1.98
N VAL A 6 4.19 16.58 2.75
CA VAL A 6 5.56 16.09 2.56
C VAL A 6 5.48 14.68 1.98
N LEU A 7 5.95 14.52 0.74
CA LEU A 7 5.95 13.27 -0.02
C LEU A 7 7.04 12.32 0.50
N THR A 8 6.85 11.86 1.73
CA THR A 8 7.77 10.95 2.44
C THR A 8 7.79 9.54 1.85
N SER A 9 6.75 9.13 1.12
CA SER A 9 6.59 7.79 0.56
C SER A 9 6.83 6.67 1.59
N HIS A 10 6.41 6.90 2.84
CA HIS A 10 6.76 6.05 3.99
C HIS A 10 5.96 4.74 4.04
N LEU A 11 4.86 4.64 3.31
CA LEU A 11 4.07 3.42 3.15
C LEU A 11 3.28 3.50 1.85
N VAL A 12 3.51 2.54 0.94
CA VAL A 12 2.57 2.25 -0.15
C VAL A 12 1.54 1.28 0.42
N ASP A 13 0.40 1.81 0.84
CA ASP A 13 -0.58 1.06 1.63
C ASP A 13 -1.44 0.15 0.75
N ALA A 14 -1.74 -1.04 1.27
CA ALA A 14 -2.51 -2.07 0.57
C ALA A 14 -3.82 -2.37 1.32
N ILE A 15 -4.91 -2.49 0.57
CA ILE A 15 -6.22 -2.85 1.10
C ILE A 15 -6.60 -4.24 0.58
N ASN A 16 -6.95 -5.14 1.50
CA ASN A 16 -7.32 -6.51 1.16
C ASN A 16 -8.85 -6.65 1.09
N VAL A 17 -9.35 -7.39 0.09
CA VAL A 17 -10.72 -7.89 0.08
C VAL A 17 -10.77 -9.15 0.95
N ALA A 18 -11.48 -9.09 2.07
CA ALA A 18 -11.66 -10.22 2.97
C ALA A 18 -13.11 -10.72 2.93
N VAL A 19 -13.27 -12.03 2.90
CA VAL A 19 -14.58 -12.70 2.99
C VAL A 19 -14.56 -13.60 4.23
N ASN A 20 -15.67 -13.64 4.97
CA ASN A 20 -15.79 -14.52 6.12
C ASN A 20 -15.71 -16.00 5.67
N ASN A 21 -14.90 -16.82 6.35
CA ASN A 21 -14.70 -18.22 5.98
C ASN A 21 -16.00 -19.04 5.96
N GLN A 22 -16.91 -18.85 6.93
CA GLN A 22 -18.18 -19.59 6.96
C GLN A 22 -19.06 -19.25 5.76
N THR A 23 -19.02 -18.00 5.29
CA THR A 23 -19.73 -17.59 4.07
C THR A 23 -19.04 -18.17 2.84
N TRP A 24 -17.71 -18.08 2.76
CA TRP A 24 -16.93 -18.61 1.65
C TRP A 24 -17.12 -20.12 1.46
N GLU A 25 -17.14 -20.88 2.55
CA GLU A 25 -17.31 -22.34 2.54
C GLU A 25 -18.69 -22.78 2.06
N GLN A 26 -19.70 -21.92 2.18
CA GLN A 26 -21.07 -22.19 1.70
C GLN A 26 -21.25 -21.93 0.20
N LEU A 27 -20.30 -21.24 -0.44
CA LEU A 27 -20.34 -20.99 -1.88
C LEU A 27 -19.95 -22.25 -2.66
N SER A 28 -20.65 -22.48 -3.77
CA SER A 28 -20.22 -23.42 -4.82
C SER A 28 -18.89 -22.97 -5.46
N ASP A 29 -18.23 -23.87 -6.17
CA ASP A 29 -16.97 -23.57 -6.84
C ASP A 29 -17.14 -22.49 -7.94
N ASP A 30 -18.28 -22.48 -8.62
CA ASP A 30 -18.62 -21.46 -9.62
C ASP A 30 -18.81 -20.09 -8.96
N GLU A 31 -19.47 -20.02 -7.80
CA GLU A 31 -19.67 -18.78 -7.03
C GLU A 31 -18.35 -18.27 -6.45
N LYS A 32 -17.49 -19.15 -5.94
CA LYS A 32 -16.12 -18.79 -5.48
C LYS A 32 -15.32 -18.20 -6.63
N THR A 33 -15.37 -18.83 -7.80
CA THR A 33 -14.67 -18.36 -9.00
C THR A 33 -15.19 -16.99 -9.43
N ALA A 34 -16.51 -16.80 -9.45
CA ALA A 34 -17.13 -15.53 -9.80
C ALA A 34 -16.76 -14.41 -8.80
N LEU A 35 -16.80 -14.69 -7.50
CA LEU A 35 -16.42 -13.72 -6.46
C LEU A 35 -14.95 -13.33 -6.59
N THR A 36 -14.03 -14.30 -6.71
CA THR A 36 -12.60 -14.02 -6.88
C THR A 36 -12.34 -13.19 -8.12
N THR A 37 -12.98 -13.53 -9.25
CA THR A 37 -12.85 -12.77 -10.50
C THR A 37 -13.32 -11.32 -10.32
N ALA A 38 -14.46 -11.11 -9.64
CA ALA A 38 -14.96 -9.77 -9.36
C ALA A 38 -14.03 -9.00 -8.41
N ALA A 39 -13.48 -9.66 -7.38
CA ALA A 39 -12.55 -9.06 -6.44
C ALA A 39 -11.28 -8.58 -7.16
N VAL A 40 -10.66 -9.43 -8.00
CA VAL A 40 -9.48 -9.05 -8.79
C VAL A 40 -9.80 -7.88 -9.72
N ALA A 41 -10.89 -7.94 -10.48
CA ALA A 41 -11.28 -6.85 -11.37
C ALA A 41 -11.52 -5.52 -10.61
N SER A 42 -12.07 -5.59 -9.40
CA SER A 42 -12.27 -4.41 -8.55
C SER A 42 -10.94 -3.84 -8.02
N CYS A 43 -9.98 -4.70 -7.68
CA CYS A 43 -8.64 -4.29 -7.26
C CYS A 43 -7.90 -3.59 -8.41
N ASP A 44 -7.91 -4.18 -9.61
CA ASP A 44 -7.26 -3.61 -10.79
C ASP A 44 -7.84 -2.23 -11.13
N TRP A 45 -9.17 -2.11 -11.13
CA TRP A 45 -9.84 -0.83 -11.35
C TRP A 45 -9.51 0.20 -10.27
N ASN A 46 -9.53 -0.19 -8.99
CA ASN A 46 -9.19 0.71 -7.89
C ASN A 46 -7.74 1.18 -7.99
N ASN A 47 -6.80 0.30 -8.32
CA ASN A 47 -5.39 0.63 -8.48
C ASN A 47 -5.20 1.66 -9.61
N GLU A 48 -5.82 1.43 -10.77
CA GLU A 48 -5.77 2.38 -11.90
C GLU A 48 -6.31 3.76 -11.50
N LYS A 49 -7.48 3.80 -10.84
CA LYS A 49 -8.10 5.08 -10.45
C LYS A 49 -7.35 5.76 -9.32
N ARG A 50 -6.78 5.01 -8.38
CA ARG A 50 -6.00 5.57 -7.28
C ARG A 50 -4.75 6.26 -7.79
N THR A 51 -3.98 5.61 -8.65
CA THR A 51 -2.78 6.22 -9.24
C THR A 51 -3.13 7.49 -10.01
N ALA A 52 -4.19 7.46 -10.83
CA ALA A 52 -4.64 8.65 -11.56
C ALA A 52 -5.11 9.79 -10.63
N ASP A 53 -5.77 9.46 -9.52
CA ASP A 53 -6.15 10.44 -8.50
C ASP A 53 -4.94 11.01 -7.76
N GLU A 54 -3.96 10.19 -7.40
CA GLU A 54 -2.73 10.64 -6.73
C GLU A 54 -1.96 11.65 -7.59
N GLU A 55 -1.76 11.35 -8.87
CA GLU A 55 -1.14 12.26 -9.84
C GLU A 55 -1.91 13.58 -9.96
N ARG A 56 -3.24 13.52 -10.10
CA ARG A 56 -4.09 14.69 -10.23
C ARG A 56 -4.13 15.53 -8.95
N LEU A 57 -4.16 14.88 -7.79
CA LEU A 57 -4.37 15.54 -6.50
C LEU A 57 -3.15 16.36 -6.06
N VAL A 58 -1.94 15.99 -6.45
CA VAL A 58 -0.73 16.81 -6.25
C VAL A 58 -0.97 18.22 -6.82
N SER A 59 -1.27 18.33 -8.11
CA SER A 59 -1.51 19.61 -8.78
C SER A 59 -2.70 20.35 -8.17
N PHE A 60 -3.79 19.64 -7.88
CA PHE A 60 -4.96 20.24 -7.24
C PHE A 60 -4.62 20.88 -5.89
N PHE A 61 -3.83 20.21 -5.05
CA PHE A 61 -3.48 20.75 -3.74
C PHE A 61 -2.54 21.96 -3.83
N GLU A 62 -1.60 21.97 -4.79
CA GLU A 62 -0.78 23.16 -5.08
C GLU A 62 -1.65 24.35 -5.51
N GLU A 63 -2.62 24.14 -6.40
CA GLU A 63 -3.58 25.17 -6.82
C GLU A 63 -4.45 25.68 -5.66
N LYS A 64 -4.73 24.84 -4.65
CA LYS A 64 -5.40 25.24 -3.41
C LYS A 64 -4.46 25.92 -2.41
N GLY A 65 -3.21 26.15 -2.77
CA GLY A 65 -2.23 26.89 -1.99
C GLY A 65 -1.50 26.05 -0.94
N LEU A 66 -1.49 24.72 -1.07
CA LEU A 66 -0.65 23.88 -0.23
C LEU A 66 0.77 23.84 -0.81
N THR A 67 1.76 23.83 0.08
CA THR A 67 3.14 23.54 -0.30
C THR A 67 3.34 22.03 -0.37
N ILE A 68 3.79 21.52 -1.52
CA ILE A 68 4.15 20.11 -1.67
C ILE A 68 5.68 20.00 -1.79
N THR A 69 6.29 19.13 -0.98
CA THR A 69 7.74 18.95 -0.95
C THR A 69 8.11 17.48 -0.88
N THR A 70 9.19 17.09 -1.56
CA THR A 70 9.83 15.78 -1.38
C THR A 70 11.00 15.93 -0.41
N PRO A 71 11.03 15.17 0.70
CA PRO A 71 12.16 15.19 1.63
C PRO A 71 13.33 14.35 1.09
N ASP A 72 14.40 14.26 1.88
CA ASP A 72 15.40 13.19 1.69
C ASP A 72 14.75 11.84 2.04
N VAL A 73 14.14 11.19 1.04
CA VAL A 73 13.43 9.93 1.21
C VAL A 73 14.38 8.81 1.65
N GLU A 74 15.65 8.86 1.26
CA GLU A 74 16.62 7.85 1.68
C GLU A 74 16.92 7.98 3.17
N ALA A 75 17.12 9.20 3.68
CA ALA A 75 17.29 9.41 5.12
C ALA A 75 16.08 8.92 5.94
N PHE A 76 14.86 9.15 5.45
CA PHE A 76 13.63 8.62 6.08
C PHE A 76 13.60 7.08 6.04
N ARG A 77 13.91 6.48 4.90
CA ARG A 77 13.94 5.02 4.70
C ARG A 77 14.95 4.36 5.62
N THR A 78 16.20 4.82 5.62
CA THR A 78 17.28 4.28 6.48
C THR A 78 16.87 4.36 7.95
N HIS A 79 16.39 5.52 8.40
CA HIS A 79 15.99 5.71 9.80
C HIS A 79 14.90 4.72 10.24
N VAL A 80 13.84 4.58 9.43
CA VAL A 80 12.71 3.71 9.78
C VAL A 80 13.09 2.23 9.67
N GLN A 81 13.91 1.85 8.69
CA GLN A 81 14.42 0.49 8.56
C GLN A 81 15.23 0.07 9.80
N ASP A 82 16.19 0.90 10.23
CA ASP A 82 16.99 0.64 11.43
C ASP A 82 16.11 0.55 12.69
N TYR A 83 15.14 1.46 12.82
CA TYR A 83 14.21 1.48 13.94
C TYR A 83 13.40 0.19 14.04
N TYR A 84 12.84 -0.30 12.93
CA TYR A 84 12.01 -1.51 12.97
C TYR A 84 12.82 -2.79 13.11
N LEU A 85 13.96 -2.92 12.42
CA LEU A 85 14.82 -4.11 12.51
C LEU A 85 15.35 -4.34 13.94
N THR A 86 15.45 -3.30 14.75
CA THR A 86 15.89 -3.36 16.15
C THR A 86 14.72 -3.43 17.16
N SER A 87 13.48 -3.45 16.69
CA SER A 87 12.29 -3.47 17.54
C SER A 87 11.80 -4.88 17.89
N ASP A 88 11.07 -5.02 18.99
CA ASP A 88 10.40 -6.28 19.38
C ASP A 88 9.44 -6.79 18.30
N ARG A 89 8.94 -5.91 17.40
CA ARG A 89 8.08 -6.31 16.29
C ARG A 89 8.83 -7.18 15.29
N ALA A 90 10.08 -6.84 14.99
CA ALA A 90 10.88 -7.60 14.05
C ALA A 90 11.19 -9.02 14.53
N ALA A 91 11.21 -9.25 15.86
CA ALA A 91 11.37 -10.59 16.42
C ALA A 91 10.22 -11.54 16.05
N SER A 92 9.04 -11.02 15.69
CA SER A 92 7.90 -11.82 15.25
C SER A 92 7.87 -12.09 13.76
N TRP A 93 8.74 -11.43 12.99
CA TRP A 93 8.73 -11.55 11.54
C TRP A 93 9.38 -12.86 11.11
N PRO A 94 8.79 -13.58 10.14
CA PRO A 94 9.39 -14.82 9.68
C PRO A 94 10.76 -14.57 9.03
N GLU A 95 11.69 -15.48 9.29
CA GLU A 95 13.05 -15.40 8.78
C GLU A 95 13.06 -15.35 7.24
N GLY A 96 13.89 -14.44 6.68
CA GLY A 96 14.06 -14.28 5.23
C GLY A 96 12.93 -13.54 4.50
N TRP A 97 11.84 -13.16 5.16
CA TRP A 97 10.71 -12.49 4.49
C TRP A 97 11.06 -11.09 3.98
N ILE A 98 11.83 -10.32 4.75
CA ILE A 98 12.26 -8.98 4.31
C ILE A 98 13.06 -9.07 3.01
N ASP A 99 14.01 -10.00 2.93
CA ASP A 99 14.84 -10.20 1.74
C ASP A 99 14.01 -10.63 0.52
N GLN A 100 13.05 -11.54 0.72
CA GLN A 100 12.13 -11.96 -0.33
C GLN A 100 11.26 -10.81 -0.84
N ILE A 101 10.68 -10.01 0.06
CA ILE A 101 9.85 -8.86 -0.32
C ILE A 101 10.69 -7.82 -1.07
N ASN A 102 11.91 -7.53 -0.59
CA ASN A 102 12.80 -6.57 -1.26
C ASN A 102 13.23 -7.03 -2.65
N ALA A 103 13.43 -8.34 -2.85
CA ALA A 103 13.77 -8.89 -4.17
C ALA A 103 12.64 -8.71 -5.20
N LEU A 104 11.38 -8.65 -4.78
CA LEU A 104 10.24 -8.38 -5.65
C LEU A 104 10.16 -6.91 -6.09
N ALA A 105 10.87 -6.00 -5.43
CA ALA A 105 10.90 -4.59 -5.78
C ALA A 105 11.92 -4.24 -6.89
N THR A 106 12.71 -5.22 -7.35
CA THR A 106 13.78 -5.04 -8.36
C THR A 106 13.42 -5.47 -9.78
N GLU A 107 12.15 -5.79 -10.06
CA GLU A 107 11.59 -5.96 -11.41
C GLU A 107 10.73 -4.76 -11.82
#